data_AF-A0AAD5DX95-F1
#
_entry.id   AF-A0AAD5DX95-F1
#
_cell.length_a   1.000
_cell.length_b   1.000
_cell.length_c   1.000
_cell.angle_alpha   90.00
_cell.angle_beta   90.00
_cell.angle_gamma   90.00
#
_symmetry.space_group_name_H-M   'P 1'
#
loop_
_entity.id
_entity.type
_entity.pdbx_description
1 polymer ?
#
loop_
_entity_poly.entity_id
_entity_poly.type
_entity_poly.pdbx_seq_one_letter_code
_entity_poly.pdbx_strand_id
1 'polypeptide(L)'
;MQACSLKPTVQLFSSKASSLQRGTAVAAVQRLAAPAARSAQLVVEASRTCDLTGKRANNGYVVTFSHKRNKKLQQVNLQYKKVYWPEGQRWVKLRISTKAMKTIEKRGLQNMAEEAGIDLWKLPYEDARPERLQWLAENAGNPPMAKNKRAMKNPEKLAASKKTPLVARYLHGKIAYVRADSQ
;
A
#
# COMPACT_ATOMS: atom_id res chain seq x y z
N MET A 1 33.22 26.29 -45.95
CA MET A 1 33.00 27.74 -45.99
C MET A 1 31.73 28.02 -46.78
N GLN A 2 30.78 28.76 -46.18
CA GLN A 2 29.69 29.57 -46.78
C GLN A 2 28.67 28.85 -47.70
N ALA A 3 27.34 29.04 -47.61
CA ALA A 3 26.54 30.02 -46.88
C ALA A 3 25.07 29.53 -46.72
N CYS A 4 24.43 30.11 -45.71
CA CYS A 4 23.00 30.29 -45.46
C CYS A 4 22.14 30.52 -46.73
N SER A 5 20.88 30.10 -46.71
CA SER A 5 19.75 30.99 -46.35
C SER A 5 18.36 30.47 -46.78
N LEU A 6 17.42 30.59 -45.84
CA LEU A 6 16.04 31.08 -45.99
C LEU A 6 15.01 30.33 -46.89
N LYS A 7 14.03 29.69 -46.21
CA LYS A 7 12.62 29.54 -46.62
C LYS A 7 11.99 30.94 -46.87
N PRO A 8 10.83 31.15 -47.55
CA PRO A 8 9.62 30.30 -47.58
C PRO A 8 8.80 30.34 -48.89
N THR A 9 7.70 29.57 -49.02
CA THR A 9 6.47 30.01 -49.72
C THR A 9 5.30 29.14 -49.27
N VAL A 10 4.28 29.79 -48.72
CA VAL A 10 2.94 29.26 -48.45
C VAL A 10 2.08 29.55 -49.67
N GLN A 11 1.33 28.57 -50.17
CA GLN A 11 0.20 28.79 -51.08
C GLN A 11 -1.00 27.98 -50.58
N LEU A 12 -2.07 28.70 -50.26
CA LEU A 12 -3.38 28.18 -49.87
C LEU A 12 -4.12 27.62 -51.09
N PHE A 13 -4.75 26.45 -50.95
CA PHE A 13 -5.91 26.04 -51.75
C PHE A 13 -6.94 25.47 -50.77
N SER A 14 -7.96 26.25 -50.44
CA SER A 14 -9.25 26.33 -51.13
C SER A 14 -10.19 25.19 -50.74
N SER A 15 -11.27 25.61 -50.10
CA SER A 15 -12.40 24.85 -49.62
C SER A 15 -13.18 24.20 -50.77
N LYS A 16 -13.66 22.97 -50.55
CA LYS A 16 -15.02 22.56 -50.92
C LYS A 16 -15.44 21.26 -50.22
N ALA A 17 -16.71 21.27 -49.86
CA ALA A 17 -17.42 20.28 -49.07
C ALA A 17 -17.78 19.01 -49.87
N SER A 18 -18.37 18.06 -49.13
CA SER A 18 -19.05 16.83 -49.56
C SER A 18 -18.12 15.65 -49.85
N SER A 19 -18.37 14.43 -49.39
CA SER A 19 -19.64 13.80 -49.04
C SER A 19 -19.40 12.73 -47.96
N LEU A 20 -20.31 12.68 -46.97
CA LEU A 20 -20.46 11.51 -46.11
C LEU A 20 -20.83 10.31 -46.99
N GLN A 21 -19.92 9.35 -47.13
CA GLN A 21 -20.32 7.98 -47.44
C GLN A 21 -20.26 7.16 -46.15
N ARG A 22 -21.46 6.76 -45.74
CA ARG A 22 -21.75 5.84 -44.64
C ARG A 22 -21.14 4.48 -44.96
N GLY A 23 -19.94 4.22 -44.45
CA GLY A 23 -19.43 2.88 -44.27
C GLY A 23 -19.77 2.41 -42.86
N THR A 24 -20.85 1.65 -42.72
CA THR A 24 -21.19 0.91 -41.49
C THR A 24 -20.22 -0.25 -41.31
N ALA A 25 -18.97 0.05 -40.93
CA ALA A 25 -18.14 -0.91 -40.25
C ALA A 25 -18.51 -0.83 -38.76
N VAL A 26 -19.51 -1.63 -38.37
CA VAL A 26 -19.73 -1.96 -36.96
C VAL A 26 -18.53 -2.82 -36.55
N ALA A 27 -17.38 -2.18 -36.33
CA ALA A 27 -16.32 -2.78 -35.57
C ALA A 27 -16.95 -3.03 -34.21
N ALA A 28 -17.32 -4.29 -33.95
CA ALA A 28 -17.69 -4.74 -32.63
C ALA A 28 -16.48 -4.46 -31.75
N VAL A 29 -16.49 -3.29 -31.10
CA VAL A 29 -15.66 -3.00 -29.94
C VAL A 29 -16.20 -3.96 -28.90
N GLN A 30 -15.69 -5.18 -28.93
CA GLN A 30 -15.79 -6.07 -27.80
C GLN A 30 -15.14 -5.29 -26.67
N ARG A 31 -15.99 -4.68 -25.84
CA ARG A 31 -15.59 -4.27 -24.50
C ARG A 31 -15.14 -5.57 -23.85
N LEU A 32 -13.85 -5.87 -23.94
CA LEU A 32 -13.21 -6.78 -23.03
C LEU A 32 -13.46 -6.15 -21.68
N ALA A 33 -14.49 -6.65 -20.99
CA ALA A 33 -14.70 -6.36 -19.60
C ALA A 33 -13.41 -6.80 -18.92
N ALA A 34 -12.54 -5.83 -18.62
CA ALA A 34 -11.43 -6.07 -17.71
C ALA A 34 -12.04 -6.80 -16.52
N PRO A 35 -11.50 -7.96 -16.10
CA PRO A 35 -12.00 -8.58 -14.89
C PRO A 35 -11.89 -7.48 -13.84
N ALA A 36 -13.01 -7.09 -13.25
CA ALA A 36 -13.00 -6.20 -12.11
C ALA A 36 -12.01 -6.86 -11.16
N ALA A 37 -10.82 -6.26 -11.04
CA ALA A 37 -9.85 -6.64 -10.05
C ALA A 37 -10.60 -6.42 -8.76
N ARG A 38 -11.24 -7.48 -8.27
CA ARG A 38 -11.70 -7.54 -6.90
C ARG A 38 -10.42 -7.20 -6.17
N SER A 39 -10.36 -5.99 -5.63
CA SER A 39 -9.45 -5.70 -4.55
C SER A 39 -9.80 -6.78 -3.55
N ALA A 40 -9.04 -7.87 -3.56
CA ALA A 40 -9.11 -8.88 -2.55
C ALA A 40 -8.81 -8.09 -1.29
N GLN A 41 -9.86 -7.70 -0.59
CA GLN A 41 -9.73 -7.14 0.73
C GLN A 41 -8.96 -8.22 1.46
N LEU A 42 -7.70 -7.94 1.76
CA LEU A 42 -6.79 -8.80 2.48
C LEU A 42 -7.31 -8.84 3.91
N VAL A 43 -8.45 -9.50 4.10
CA VAL A 43 -8.79 -10.04 5.39
C VAL A 43 -7.74 -11.11 5.57
N VAL A 44 -6.80 -10.88 6.49
CA VAL A 44 -6.11 -11.98 7.14
C VAL A 44 -7.24 -12.81 7.73
N GLU A 45 -7.72 -13.78 6.95
CA GLU A 45 -8.94 -14.48 7.28
C GLU A 45 -8.73 -15.10 8.65
N ALA A 46 -9.72 -14.97 9.53
CA ALA A 46 -9.67 -15.58 10.85
C ALA A 46 -9.65 -17.14 10.80
N SER A 47 -9.47 -17.74 9.62
CA SER A 47 -9.26 -19.16 9.41
C SER A 47 -7.86 -19.59 9.89
N ARG A 48 -7.71 -20.83 10.41
CA ARG A 48 -6.41 -21.39 10.83
C ARG A 48 -5.57 -21.82 9.62
N THR A 49 -5.17 -20.84 8.83
CA THR A 49 -4.38 -21.00 7.61
C THR A 49 -3.10 -20.17 7.72
N CYS A 50 -2.01 -20.67 7.12
CA CYS A 50 -0.77 -19.91 7.00
C CYS A 50 -0.91 -18.88 5.88
N ASP A 51 -0.62 -17.60 6.18
CA ASP A 51 -0.78 -16.51 5.22
C ASP A 51 0.06 -16.72 3.95
N LEU A 52 1.35 -17.06 4.09
CA LEU A 52 2.26 -17.20 2.93
C LEU A 52 2.11 -18.51 2.15
N THR A 53 1.82 -19.63 2.82
CA THR A 53 1.87 -20.97 2.16
C THR A 53 0.50 -21.59 1.96
N GLY A 54 -0.58 -20.98 2.47
CA GLY A 54 -1.93 -21.54 2.38
C GLY A 54 -2.14 -22.85 3.13
N LYS A 55 -1.17 -23.28 3.97
CA LYS A 55 -1.27 -24.54 4.71
C LYS A 55 -2.43 -24.49 5.68
N ARG A 56 -3.29 -25.51 5.59
CA ARG A 56 -4.51 -25.69 6.39
C ARG A 56 -4.43 -26.98 7.21
N ALA A 57 -5.37 -27.15 8.14
CA ALA A 57 -5.46 -28.36 8.93
C ALA A 57 -5.66 -29.60 8.05
N ASN A 58 -5.05 -30.72 8.46
CA ASN A 58 -5.22 -32.01 7.80
C ASN A 58 -6.25 -32.87 8.55
N ASN A 59 -7.04 -33.66 7.82
CA ASN A 59 -7.93 -34.65 8.42
C ASN A 59 -7.11 -35.90 8.76
N GLY A 60 -7.14 -36.31 10.03
CA GLY A 60 -6.43 -37.50 10.50
C GLY A 60 -7.24 -38.33 11.47
N TYR A 61 -6.62 -39.39 11.97
CA TYR A 61 -7.18 -40.25 13.00
C TYR A 61 -6.21 -40.39 14.17
N VAL A 62 -6.76 -40.54 15.37
CA VAL A 62 -6.05 -41.09 16.52
C VAL A 62 -6.44 -42.57 16.58
N VAL A 63 -5.44 -43.44 16.48
CA VAL A 63 -5.61 -44.90 16.55
C VAL A 63 -5.23 -45.34 17.96
N THR A 64 -6.15 -46.01 18.65
CA THR A 64 -5.87 -46.60 19.97
C THR A 64 -5.10 -47.90 19.83
N PHE A 65 -4.55 -48.41 20.94
CA PHE A 65 -3.89 -49.73 20.97
C PHE A 65 -4.79 -50.86 20.40
N SER A 66 -6.08 -50.80 20.71
CA SER A 66 -7.12 -51.70 20.17
C SER A 66 -7.56 -51.40 18.72
N HIS A 67 -6.80 -50.59 17.97
CA HIS A 67 -7.07 -50.20 16.58
C HIS A 67 -8.40 -49.46 16.32
N LYS A 68 -9.04 -48.91 17.35
CA LYS A 68 -10.21 -48.02 17.17
C LYS A 68 -9.74 -46.68 16.61
N ARG A 69 -10.38 -46.21 15.54
CA ARG A 69 -10.01 -44.99 14.80
C ARG A 69 -10.95 -43.84 15.14
N ASN A 70 -10.45 -42.84 15.86
CA ASN A 70 -11.20 -41.63 16.20
C ASN A 70 -10.79 -40.48 15.29
N LYS A 71 -11.74 -39.79 14.64
CA LYS A 71 -11.46 -38.65 13.76
C LYS A 71 -10.84 -37.50 14.56
N LYS A 72 -9.77 -36.88 14.04
CA LYS A 72 -9.12 -35.70 14.62
C LYS A 72 -8.59 -34.78 13.52
N LEU A 73 -8.70 -33.48 13.73
CA LEU A 73 -8.05 -32.48 12.88
C LEU A 73 -6.62 -32.21 13.36
N GLN A 74 -5.64 -32.45 12.50
CA GLN A 74 -4.24 -32.10 12.71
C GLN A 74 -4.04 -30.63 12.33
N GLN A 75 -3.88 -29.79 13.34
CA GLN A 75 -3.72 -28.35 13.16
C GLN A 75 -2.31 -27.99 12.66
N VAL A 76 -2.21 -26.92 11.88
CA VAL A 76 -0.91 -26.36 11.49
C VAL A 76 -0.29 -25.65 12.69
N ASN A 77 1.02 -25.80 12.88
CA ASN A 77 1.77 -25.02 13.85
C ASN A 77 1.95 -23.57 13.35
N LEU A 78 0.95 -22.73 13.61
CA LEU A 78 0.89 -21.32 13.24
C LEU A 78 1.40 -20.44 14.40
N GLN A 79 2.17 -19.42 14.07
CA GLN A 79 2.77 -18.50 15.02
C GLN A 79 2.60 -17.05 14.53
N TYR A 80 2.27 -16.13 15.45
CA TYR A 80 2.31 -14.70 15.16
C TYR A 80 3.75 -14.22 15.28
N LYS A 81 4.34 -13.80 14.16
CA LYS A 81 5.73 -13.37 14.11
C LYS A 81 5.86 -12.10 13.27
N LYS A 82 6.88 -11.33 13.63
CA LYS A 82 7.32 -10.16 12.87
C LYS A 82 8.48 -10.59 11.98
N VAL A 83 8.33 -10.40 10.67
CA VAL A 83 9.36 -10.74 9.68
C VAL A 83 9.92 -9.44 9.12
N TYR A 84 11.23 -9.33 9.07
CA TYR A 84 11.89 -8.17 8.48
C TYR A 84 11.78 -8.21 6.96
N TRP A 85 11.36 -7.09 6.36
CA TRP A 85 11.32 -6.91 4.91
C TRP A 85 12.35 -5.85 4.50
N PRO A 86 13.42 -6.23 3.76
CA PRO A 86 14.53 -5.33 3.48
C PRO A 86 14.14 -4.18 2.55
N GLU A 87 13.32 -4.42 1.53
CA GLU A 87 12.94 -3.41 0.53
C GLU A 87 12.08 -2.29 1.14
N GLY A 88 11.17 -2.64 2.05
CA GLY A 88 10.38 -1.66 2.79
C GLY A 88 11.08 -1.08 3.99
N GLN A 89 12.20 -1.66 4.44
CA GLN A 89 12.87 -1.35 5.71
C GLN A 89 11.87 -1.30 6.88
N ARG A 90 11.09 -2.38 7.01
CA ARG A 90 10.06 -2.51 8.05
C ARG A 90 9.82 -3.96 8.43
N TRP A 91 9.26 -4.14 9.61
CA TRP A 91 8.82 -5.43 10.14
C TRP A 91 7.36 -5.64 9.80
N VAL A 92 7.02 -6.75 9.15
CA VAL A 92 5.64 -7.10 8.81
C VAL A 92 5.11 -8.13 9.82
N LYS A 93 3.95 -7.86 10.42
CA LYS A 93 3.25 -8.78 11.33
C LYS A 93 2.44 -9.78 10.52
N LEU A 94 2.75 -11.06 10.68
CA LEU A 94 2.15 -12.16 9.92
C LEU A 94 1.83 -13.36 10.82
N ARG A 95 0.85 -14.17 10.41
CA ARG A 95 0.55 -15.47 11.04
C ARG A 95 1.08 -16.59 10.16
N ILE A 96 2.25 -17.08 10.52
CA ILE A 96 3.08 -17.93 9.65
C ILE A 96 3.23 -19.33 10.25
N SER A 97 3.30 -20.36 9.39
CA SER A 97 3.68 -21.71 9.81
C SER A 97 5.18 -21.83 10.05
N THR A 98 5.60 -22.75 10.93
CA THR A 98 7.05 -22.98 11.18
C THR A 98 7.85 -23.38 9.95
N LYS A 99 7.22 -24.07 8.99
CA LYS A 99 7.84 -24.39 7.71
C LYS A 99 8.02 -23.15 6.84
N ALA A 100 7.06 -22.23 6.83
CA ALA A 100 7.17 -21.00 6.07
C ALA A 100 8.26 -20.07 6.65
N MET A 101 8.49 -20.06 7.97
CA MET A 101 9.65 -19.34 8.55
C MET A 101 10.98 -19.82 7.94
N LYS A 102 11.19 -21.14 7.87
CA LYS A 102 12.38 -21.71 7.23
C LYS A 102 12.47 -21.40 5.73
N THR A 103 11.33 -21.28 5.05
CA THR A 103 11.32 -20.93 3.61
C THR A 103 11.64 -19.46 3.39
N ILE A 104 11.18 -18.56 4.27
CA ILE A 104 11.52 -17.14 4.21
C ILE A 104 13.04 -16.95 4.30
N GLU A 105 13.70 -17.66 5.22
CA GLU A 105 15.16 -17.60 5.35
C GLU A 105 15.89 -18.05 4.07
N LYS A 106 15.30 -18.96 3.29
CA LYS A 106 15.91 -19.52 2.08
C LYS A 106 15.60 -18.75 0.79
N ARG A 107 14.34 -18.37 0.60
CA ARG A 107 13.84 -17.75 -0.65
C ARG A 107 13.65 -16.25 -0.53
N GLY A 108 13.62 -15.70 0.69
CA GLY A 108 13.21 -14.34 0.96
C GLY A 108 11.70 -14.18 1.11
N LEU A 109 11.29 -13.09 1.76
CA LEU A 109 9.88 -12.78 2.00
C LEU A 109 9.16 -12.31 0.72
N GLN A 110 9.84 -11.54 -0.14
CA GLN A 110 9.27 -10.93 -1.33
C GLN A 110 8.73 -11.98 -2.30
N ASN A 111 9.59 -12.92 -2.71
CA ASN A 111 9.22 -14.03 -3.59
C ASN A 111 8.04 -14.84 -3.04
N MET A 112 8.04 -15.14 -1.74
CA MET A 112 6.95 -15.86 -1.09
C MET A 112 5.64 -15.07 -1.06
N ALA A 113 5.69 -13.75 -0.90
CA ALA A 113 4.51 -12.90 -0.90
C ALA A 113 3.90 -12.78 -2.30
N GLU A 114 4.74 -12.70 -3.34
CA GLU A 114 4.31 -12.71 -4.74
C GLU A 114 3.65 -14.04 -5.13
N GLU A 115 4.27 -15.18 -4.75
CA GLU A 115 3.68 -16.52 -4.92
C GLU A 115 2.29 -16.63 -4.26
N ALA A 116 2.13 -16.00 -3.09
CA ALA A 116 0.87 -15.99 -2.34
C ALA A 116 -0.14 -14.93 -2.81
N GLY A 117 0.27 -13.97 -3.66
CA GLY A 117 -0.57 -12.85 -4.08
C GLY A 117 -0.87 -11.84 -2.96
N ILE A 118 0.04 -11.65 -2.00
CA ILE A 118 -0.14 -10.79 -0.83
C ILE A 118 0.63 -9.48 -0.98
N ASP A 119 -0.07 -8.37 -0.85
CA ASP A 119 0.54 -7.04 -0.84
C ASP A 119 1.14 -6.69 0.53
N LEU A 120 2.47 -6.75 0.64
CA LEU A 120 3.20 -6.45 1.89
C LEU A 120 3.02 -5.02 2.40
N TRP A 121 2.60 -4.07 1.54
CA TRP A 121 2.34 -2.67 1.92
C TRP A 121 1.04 -2.47 2.70
N LYS A 122 0.08 -3.38 2.56
CA LYS A 122 -1.24 -3.26 3.19
C LYS A 122 -1.30 -3.94 4.57
N LEU A 123 -0.32 -4.77 4.88
CA LEU A 123 -0.26 -5.53 6.12
C LEU A 123 0.17 -4.67 7.31
N PRO A 124 -0.25 -5.03 8.55
CA PRO A 124 0.22 -4.37 9.75
C PRO A 124 1.74 -4.49 9.85
N TYR A 125 2.40 -3.35 10.06
CA TYR A 125 3.84 -3.26 10.09
C TYR A 125 4.35 -2.41 11.26
N GLU A 126 5.63 -2.56 11.57
CA GLU A 126 6.39 -1.66 12.44
C GLU A 126 7.56 -1.11 11.61
N ASP A 127 7.72 0.22 11.58
CA ASP A 127 8.80 0.87 10.85
C ASP A 127 10.16 0.52 11.45
N ALA A 128 11.14 0.20 10.59
CA ALA A 128 12.53 0.02 10.99
C ALA A 128 13.43 1.19 10.55
N ARG A 129 12.88 2.19 9.85
CA ARG A 129 13.64 3.32 9.31
C ARG A 129 14.00 4.32 10.42
N PRO A 130 15.29 4.62 10.65
CA PRO A 130 15.70 5.50 11.75
C PRO A 130 15.16 6.92 11.58
N GLU A 131 15.19 7.47 10.36
CA GLU A 131 14.66 8.80 10.04
C GLU A 131 13.18 8.95 10.39
N ARG A 132 12.39 7.91 10.12
CA ARG A 132 10.96 7.92 10.41
C ARG A 132 10.71 7.83 11.92
N LEU A 133 11.47 7.01 12.62
CA LEU A 133 11.40 6.88 14.09
C LEU A 133 11.73 8.21 14.77
N GLN A 134 12.79 8.89 14.32
CA GLN A 134 13.16 10.24 14.78
C GLN A 134 12.04 11.23 14.52
N TRP A 135 11.52 11.26 13.30
CA TRP A 135 10.38 12.12 12.94
C TRP A 135 9.15 11.83 13.83
N LEU A 136 8.80 10.57 14.04
CA LEU A 136 7.68 10.20 14.92
C LEU A 136 7.90 10.63 16.38
N ALA A 137 9.14 10.58 16.88
CA ALA A 137 9.50 11.05 18.20
C ALA A 137 9.43 12.58 18.30
N GLU A 138 9.95 13.30 17.30
CA GLU A 138 9.90 14.77 17.20
C GLU A 138 8.47 15.29 17.06
N ASN A 139 7.63 14.55 16.33
CA ASN A 139 6.23 14.91 16.08
C ASN A 139 5.24 14.22 17.04
N ALA A 140 5.72 13.58 18.10
CA ALA A 140 4.88 12.88 19.06
C ALA A 140 3.84 13.84 19.68
N GLY A 141 2.56 13.48 19.63
CA GLY A 141 1.46 14.30 20.16
C GLY A 141 0.86 15.31 19.19
N ASN A 142 1.48 15.53 18.03
CA ASN A 142 0.86 16.32 16.96
C ASN A 142 -0.11 15.43 16.15
N PRO A 143 -1.34 15.90 15.89
CA PRO A 143 -2.25 15.18 15.01
C PRO A 143 -1.73 15.20 13.56
N PRO A 144 -1.89 14.10 12.80
CA PRO A 144 -1.48 14.06 11.41
C PRO A 144 -2.34 15.02 10.58
N MET A 145 -1.75 16.16 10.24
CA MET A 145 -2.40 17.24 9.49
C MET A 145 -1.89 17.26 8.06
N ALA A 146 -2.79 17.55 7.11
CA ALA A 146 -2.38 17.82 5.74
C ALA A 146 -1.50 19.07 5.67
N LYS A 147 -0.49 19.07 4.80
CA LYS A 147 0.38 20.22 4.58
C LYS A 147 -0.42 21.43 4.12
N ASN A 148 -0.39 22.53 4.89
CA ASN A 148 -1.02 23.79 4.48
C ASN A 148 -0.23 24.42 3.34
N LYS A 149 -0.76 24.31 2.11
CA LYS A 149 -0.12 24.86 0.89
C LYS A 149 -0.02 26.38 0.90
N ARG A 150 -0.87 27.07 1.64
CA ARG A 150 -0.93 28.54 1.73
C ARG A 150 -0.12 29.12 2.90
N ALA A 151 0.58 28.28 3.65
CA ALA A 151 1.39 28.75 4.76
C ALA A 151 2.49 29.69 4.26
N MET A 152 2.62 30.86 4.91
CA MET A 152 3.72 31.77 4.67
C MET A 152 5.04 31.08 5.03
N LYS A 153 6.02 31.12 4.13
CA LYS A 153 7.32 30.44 4.31
C LYS A 153 8.40 31.33 4.94
N ASN A 154 8.17 32.64 5.02
CA ASN A 154 9.14 33.59 5.54
C ASN A 154 9.11 33.57 7.09
N PRO A 155 10.21 33.18 7.77
CA PRO A 155 10.26 33.06 9.23
C PRO A 155 10.20 34.41 9.96
N GLU A 156 10.81 35.47 9.41
CA GLU A 156 10.82 36.81 10.01
C GLU A 156 9.40 37.40 10.07
N LYS A 157 8.62 37.23 9.01
CA LYS A 157 7.21 37.68 8.97
C LYS A 157 6.31 36.91 9.93
N LEU A 158 6.61 35.63 10.17
CA LEU A 158 5.90 34.82 11.15
C LEU A 158 6.23 35.26 12.58
N ALA A 159 7.51 35.52 12.87
CA ALA A 159 7.95 36.03 14.17
C ALA A 159 7.43 37.46 14.45
N ALA A 160 7.33 38.31 13.43
CA ALA A 160 6.81 39.67 13.55
C ALA A 160 5.26 39.73 13.67
N SER A 161 4.55 38.63 13.42
CA SER A 161 3.09 38.59 13.51
C SER A 161 2.63 38.66 14.97
N LYS A 162 1.79 39.66 15.29
CA LYS A 162 1.18 39.82 16.63
C LYS A 162 0.12 38.76 16.97
N LYS A 163 -0.30 37.93 16.01
CA LYS A 163 -1.34 36.91 16.21
C LYS A 163 -0.69 35.60 16.63
N THR A 164 -1.04 35.10 17.83
CA THR A 164 -0.68 33.74 18.25
C THR A 164 -1.35 32.71 17.33
N PRO A 165 -0.59 31.82 16.68
CA PRO A 165 -1.17 30.80 15.83
C PRO A 165 -1.93 29.76 16.67
N LEU A 166 -3.03 29.24 16.12
CA LEU A 166 -3.67 28.05 16.67
C LEU A 166 -2.92 26.82 16.17
N VAL A 167 -2.52 25.96 17.11
CA VAL A 167 -1.85 24.70 16.84
C VAL A 167 -2.79 23.56 17.18
N ALA A 168 -2.89 22.58 16.28
CA ALA A 168 -3.65 21.37 16.52
C ALA A 168 -2.90 20.48 17.51
N ARG A 169 -3.54 20.06 18.59
CA ARG A 169 -2.99 19.15 19.61
C ARG A 169 -4.06 18.12 19.99
N TYR A 170 -3.64 16.96 20.49
CA TYR A 170 -4.56 16.03 21.12
C TYR A 170 -4.91 16.52 22.54
N LEU A 171 -6.18 16.84 22.77
CA LEU A 171 -6.75 17.07 24.10
C LEU A 171 -7.78 15.98 24.37
N HIS A 172 -7.59 15.19 25.43
CA HIS A 172 -8.50 14.09 25.79
C HIS A 172 -8.78 13.11 24.63
N GLY A 173 -7.77 12.84 23.79
CA GLY A 173 -7.89 11.97 22.62
C GLY A 173 -8.64 12.58 21.42
N LYS A 174 -9.09 13.84 21.50
CA LYS A 174 -9.70 14.59 20.39
C LYS A 174 -8.75 15.64 19.85
N ILE A 175 -8.83 15.92 18.55
CA ILE A 175 -8.07 16.99 17.91
C ILE A 175 -8.71 18.32 18.28
N ALA A 176 -7.99 19.18 19.00
CA ALA A 176 -8.43 20.53 19.36
C ALA A 176 -7.38 21.55 18.91
N TYR A 177 -7.87 22.75 18.58
CA TYR A 177 -7.02 23.88 18.20
C TYR A 177 -6.82 24.79 19.42
N VAL A 178 -5.59 24.85 19.90
CA VAL A 178 -5.20 25.61 21.09
C VAL A 178 -4.25 26.71 20.63
N ARG A 179 -4.30 27.89 21.26
CA ARG A 179 -3.30 28.94 20.97
C ARG A 179 -1.93 28.43 21.42
N ALA A 180 -0.89 28.69 20.64
CA ALA A 180 0.46 28.18 20.92
C ALA A 180 0.95 28.51 22.35
N ASP A 181 0.56 29.68 22.87
CA ASP A 181 1.02 30.22 24.15
C ASP A 181 0.25 29.70 25.38
N SER A 182 -0.91 29.03 25.20
CA SER A 182 -1.80 28.65 26.30
C SER A 182 -1.50 27.24 26.84
N GLN A 183 -0.26 27.01 27.28
CA GLN A 183 0.12 25.85 28.09
C GLN A 183 -0.01 26.15 29.58
#